data_AF-A0A6L9TAZ8-F1
#
_entry.id   AF-A0A6L9TAZ8-F1
#
_cell.length_a   1.000
_cell.length_b   1.000
_cell.length_c   1.000
_cell.angle_alpha   90.00
_cell.angle_beta   90.00
_cell.angle_gamma   90.00
#
_symmetry.space_group_name_H-M   'P 1'
#
loop_
_entity.id
_entity.type
_entity.pdbx_description
1 polymer ?
#
loop_
_entity_poly.entity_id
_entity_poly.type
_entity_poly.pdbx_seq_one_letter_code
_entity_poly.pdbx_strand_id
1 'polypeptide(L)'
;MQYLERLFLWAVFYSFLGWVYESILVSVQERRPVNRGFLNGPLCPIYGAGAALAIVVLTPLKDVPAAPAVMFMLGALGASVLEYVTSWAMERIFHARWWDYSHFRFNINGRVCLIGAIVFGVFGIIIVDVTQPWVEHWTDMIPTTAFHILVSVLFVACLSDFIVTVVGFSGFHRRLAEFARVLERGRERMADGVNLLDGVSLLDVSEALQQYTDAAAGRLQTYRDAATGKVRRLSENLTENMPKPSVPSVPVAKLYGKLLGALNFQQRRMLSSFPRMTSDEYGDLIKKLREKLVRK
;
A
#
# COMPACT_ATOMS: atom_id res chain seq x y z
N MET A 1 15.57 -19.87 20.91
CA MET A 1 15.96 -18.73 20.06
C MET A 1 16.00 -19.14 18.58
N GLN A 2 16.70 -20.21 18.22
CA GLN A 2 16.81 -20.70 16.83
C GLN A 2 15.47 -20.99 16.11
N TYR A 3 14.46 -21.52 16.81
CA TYR A 3 13.16 -21.79 16.18
C TYR A 3 12.45 -20.51 15.68
N LEU A 4 12.51 -19.43 16.46
CA LEU A 4 11.92 -18.14 16.07
C LEU A 4 12.66 -17.52 14.88
N GLU A 5 13.98 -17.64 14.85
CA GLU A 5 14.80 -17.16 13.73
C GLU A 5 14.51 -17.94 12.44
N ARG A 6 14.30 -19.26 12.54
CA ARG A 6 13.86 -20.12 11.42
C ARG A 6 12.49 -19.71 10.93
N LEU A 7 11.52 -19.57 11.84
CA LEU A 7 10.17 -19.14 11.50
C LEU A 7 10.17 -17.76 10.83
N PHE A 8 11.00 -16.83 11.30
CA PHE A 8 11.18 -15.52 10.67
C PHE A 8 11.77 -15.66 9.27
N LEU A 9 12.83 -16.44 9.09
CA LEU A 9 13.45 -16.64 7.77
C LEU A 9 12.46 -17.26 6.78
N TRP A 10 11.72 -18.29 7.21
CA TRP A 10 10.67 -18.91 6.41
C TRP A 10 9.56 -17.90 6.08
N ALA A 11 9.13 -17.09 7.04
CA ALA A 11 8.16 -16.02 6.79
C ALA A 11 8.66 -15.04 5.72
N VAL A 12 9.93 -14.61 5.77
CA VAL A 12 10.52 -13.74 4.74
C VAL A 12 10.53 -14.44 3.37
N PHE A 13 10.91 -15.73 3.33
CA PHE A 13 10.92 -16.52 2.11
C PHE A 13 9.52 -16.65 1.49
N TYR A 14 8.51 -17.03 2.28
CA TYR A 14 7.13 -17.14 1.80
C TYR A 14 6.51 -15.77 1.47
N SER A 15 6.93 -14.69 2.14
CA SER A 15 6.58 -13.32 1.74
C SER A 15 7.13 -12.96 0.36
N PHE A 16 8.33 -13.41 0.03
CA PHE A 16 8.91 -13.24 -1.30
C PHE A 16 8.18 -14.10 -2.35
N LEU A 17 7.90 -15.37 -2.05
CA LEU A 17 7.13 -16.22 -2.96
C LEU A 17 5.72 -15.69 -3.22
N GLY A 18 5.05 -15.22 -2.16
CA GLY A 18 3.76 -14.54 -2.27
C GLY A 18 3.84 -13.29 -3.14
N TRP A 19 4.91 -12.50 -2.99
CA TRP A 19 5.16 -11.35 -3.86
C TRP A 19 5.35 -11.75 -5.32
N VAL A 20 6.11 -12.81 -5.62
CA VAL A 20 6.28 -13.32 -6.99
C VAL A 20 4.93 -13.73 -7.57
N TYR A 21 4.20 -14.59 -6.85
CA TYR A 21 2.88 -15.07 -7.26
C TYR A 21 1.92 -13.92 -7.56
N GLU A 22 1.78 -12.99 -6.62
CA GLU A 22 0.81 -11.91 -6.72
C GLU A 22 1.21 -10.87 -7.76
N SER A 23 2.50 -10.53 -7.85
CA SER A 23 3.01 -9.60 -8.86
C SER A 23 2.83 -10.16 -10.26
N ILE A 24 3.09 -11.45 -10.49
CA ILE A 24 2.84 -12.09 -11.80
C ILE A 24 1.33 -12.07 -12.10
N LEU A 25 0.50 -12.55 -11.17
CA LEU A 25 -0.95 -12.66 -11.37
C LEU A 25 -1.58 -11.31 -11.71
N VAL A 26 -1.26 -10.26 -10.94
CA VAL A 26 -1.80 -8.92 -11.18
C VAL A 26 -1.17 -8.29 -12.43
N SER A 27 0.10 -8.53 -12.72
CA SER A 27 0.72 -8.00 -13.94
C SER A 27 0.06 -8.56 -15.20
N VAL A 28 -0.29 -9.84 -15.20
CA VAL A 28 -1.03 -10.47 -16.30
C VAL A 28 -2.45 -9.91 -16.41
N GLN A 29 -3.16 -9.76 -15.29
CA GLN A 29 -4.52 -9.19 -15.27
C GLN A 29 -4.56 -7.74 -15.75
N GLU A 30 -3.60 -6.93 -15.33
CA GLU A 30 -3.50 -5.50 -15.67
C GLU A 30 -2.77 -5.24 -16.99
N ARG A 31 -2.21 -6.28 -17.62
CA ARG A 31 -1.40 -6.22 -18.86
C ARG A 31 -0.24 -5.21 -18.78
N ARG A 32 0.33 -5.05 -17.59
CA ARG A 32 1.49 -4.19 -17.31
C ARG A 32 2.26 -4.73 -16.12
N PRO A 33 3.57 -4.48 -15.99
CA PRO A 33 4.29 -4.83 -14.77
C PRO A 33 3.68 -4.12 -13.55
N VAL A 34 3.30 -4.90 -12.53
CA VAL A 34 2.79 -4.42 -11.24
C VAL A 34 3.59 -5.07 -10.12
N ASN A 35 4.27 -4.24 -9.33
CA ASN A 35 4.89 -4.67 -8.08
C ASN A 35 3.81 -4.70 -6.98
N ARG A 36 3.42 -5.90 -6.51
CA ARG A 36 2.36 -6.07 -5.48
C ARG A 36 2.84 -5.95 -4.04
N GLY A 37 4.14 -5.77 -3.81
CA GLY A 37 4.72 -5.70 -2.48
C GLY A 37 4.10 -4.59 -1.63
N PHE A 38 3.67 -4.93 -0.42
CA PHE A 38 3.29 -3.92 0.57
C PHE A 38 4.53 -3.11 0.97
N LEU A 39 5.64 -3.79 1.22
CA LEU A 39 6.94 -3.18 1.44
C LEU A 39 7.54 -2.66 0.12
N ASN A 40 8.60 -1.86 0.20
CA ASN A 40 9.31 -1.39 -0.98
C ASN A 40 10.11 -2.51 -1.66
N GLY A 41 10.68 -3.39 -0.85
CA GLY A 41 11.28 -4.64 -1.29
C GLY A 41 10.25 -5.63 -1.83
N PRO A 42 10.70 -6.72 -2.46
CA PRO A 42 9.86 -7.72 -3.11
C PRO A 42 9.17 -8.64 -2.09
N LEU A 43 8.39 -8.08 -1.16
CA LEU A 43 7.79 -8.80 -0.04
C LEU A 43 6.31 -8.46 0.10
N CYS A 44 5.48 -9.50 0.19
CA CYS A 44 4.10 -9.43 0.67
C CYS A 44 4.02 -10.07 2.07
N PRO A 45 4.08 -9.27 3.16
CA PRO A 45 4.14 -9.78 4.53
C PRO A 45 3.01 -10.74 4.91
N ILE A 46 1.80 -10.55 4.37
CA ILE A 46 0.65 -11.40 4.65
C ILE A 46 0.86 -12.87 4.26
N TYR A 47 1.58 -13.14 3.15
CA TYR A 47 1.88 -14.52 2.74
C TYR A 47 2.90 -15.18 3.68
N GLY A 48 3.90 -14.43 4.13
CA GLY A 48 4.86 -14.90 5.11
C GLY A 48 4.22 -15.22 6.45
N ALA A 49 3.36 -14.32 6.93
CA ALA A 49 2.58 -14.53 8.15
C ALA A 49 1.62 -15.73 8.03
N GLY A 50 0.93 -15.85 6.89
CA GLY A 50 0.03 -16.97 6.61
C GLY A 50 0.75 -18.31 6.55
N ALA A 51 1.89 -18.37 5.85
CA ALA A 51 2.72 -19.57 5.79
C ALA A 51 3.30 -19.94 7.15
N ALA A 52 3.83 -18.98 7.91
CA ALA A 52 4.33 -19.21 9.26
C ALA A 52 3.23 -19.75 10.19
N LEU A 53 2.02 -19.18 10.13
CA LEU A 53 0.87 -19.67 10.87
C LEU A 53 0.48 -21.09 10.44
N ALA A 54 0.45 -21.36 9.13
CA ALA A 54 0.16 -22.69 8.59
C ALA A 54 1.19 -23.72 9.06
N ILE A 55 2.49 -23.40 9.02
CA ILE A 55 3.57 -24.28 9.50
C ILE A 55 3.38 -24.59 10.98
N VAL A 56 3.12 -23.60 11.82
CA VAL A 56 2.96 -23.79 13.27
C VAL A 56 1.69 -24.58 13.62
N VAL A 57 0.57 -24.29 12.95
CA VAL A 57 -0.75 -24.83 13.32
C VAL A 57 -1.04 -26.16 12.63
N LEU A 58 -0.65 -26.33 11.37
CA LEU A 58 -1.03 -27.49 10.56
C LEU A 58 0.00 -28.61 10.57
N THR A 59 1.30 -28.33 10.78
CA THR A 59 2.33 -29.39 10.83
C THR A 59 2.06 -30.43 11.92
N PRO A 60 1.61 -30.07 13.14
CA PRO A 60 1.25 -31.06 14.16
C PRO A 60 0.05 -31.94 13.79
N LEU A 61 -0.70 -31.60 12.74
CA LEU A 61 -1.91 -32.30 12.32
C LEU A 61 -1.66 -33.34 11.22
N LYS A 62 -0.42 -33.52 10.77
CA LYS A 62 -0.10 -34.47 9.69
C LYS A 62 -0.50 -35.91 10.00
N ASP A 63 -0.42 -36.31 11.27
CA ASP A 63 -0.64 -37.69 11.70
C ASP A 63 -2.07 -37.97 12.20
N VAL A 64 -2.99 -36.99 12.14
CA VAL A 64 -4.37 -37.17 12.61
C VAL A 64 -5.23 -37.87 11.55
N PRO A 65 -6.27 -38.62 11.95
CA PRO A 65 -7.23 -39.17 10.99
C PRO A 65 -7.86 -38.06 10.15
N ALA A 66 -7.97 -38.29 8.84
CA ALA A 66 -8.44 -37.29 7.87
C ALA A 66 -7.61 -35.98 7.83
N ALA A 67 -6.30 -36.06 8.12
CA ALA A 67 -5.36 -34.93 8.11
C ALA A 67 -5.55 -33.96 6.92
N PRO A 68 -5.67 -34.40 5.65
CA PRO A 68 -5.82 -33.46 4.54
C PRO A 68 -7.10 -32.61 4.64
N ALA A 69 -8.23 -33.21 5.04
CA ALA A 69 -9.49 -32.48 5.18
C ALA A 69 -9.44 -31.49 6.35
N VAL A 70 -8.87 -31.90 7.49
CA VAL A 70 -8.73 -31.04 8.67
C VAL A 70 -7.78 -29.87 8.37
N MET A 71 -6.65 -30.15 7.74
CA MET A 71 -5.66 -29.13 7.34
C MET A 71 -6.23 -28.16 6.32
N PHE A 72 -7.01 -28.65 5.34
CA PHE A 72 -7.72 -27.79 4.40
C PHE A 72 -8.67 -26.83 5.13
N MET A 73 -9.51 -27.34 6.03
CA MET A 73 -10.50 -26.53 6.73
C MET A 73 -9.86 -25.49 7.64
N LEU A 74 -8.83 -25.89 8.42
CA LEU A 74 -8.11 -24.96 9.29
C LEU A 74 -7.25 -23.98 8.51
N GLY A 75 -6.64 -24.41 7.40
CA GLY A 75 -5.91 -23.53 6.49
C GLY A 75 -6.82 -22.49 5.85
N ALA A 76 -7.97 -22.90 5.33
CA ALA A 76 -8.97 -22.01 4.74
C ALA A 76 -9.51 -21.00 5.75
N LEU A 77 -9.88 -21.46 6.95
CA LEU A 77 -10.36 -20.61 8.02
C LEU A 77 -9.27 -19.66 8.54
N GLY A 78 -8.09 -20.19 8.84
CA GLY A 78 -6.95 -19.42 9.36
C GLY A 78 -6.50 -18.34 8.39
N ALA A 79 -6.38 -18.67 7.10
CA ALA A 79 -6.06 -17.69 6.06
C ALA A 79 -7.15 -16.63 5.91
N SER A 80 -8.43 -17.03 5.96
CA SER A 80 -9.54 -16.09 5.90
C SER A 80 -9.56 -15.14 7.11
N VAL A 81 -9.30 -15.64 8.32
CA VAL A 81 -9.19 -14.80 9.52
C VAL A 81 -8.02 -13.82 9.38
N LEU A 82 -6.85 -14.30 8.96
CA LEU A 82 -5.68 -13.46 8.77
C LEU A 82 -5.93 -12.36 7.72
N GLU A 83 -6.50 -12.73 6.57
CA GLU A 83 -6.83 -11.79 5.49
C GLU A 83 -7.85 -10.76 5.95
N TYR A 84 -8.90 -11.18 6.67
CA TYR A 84 -9.92 -10.28 7.19
C TYR A 84 -9.33 -9.28 8.20
N VAL A 85 -8.59 -9.78 9.19
CA VAL A 85 -7.97 -8.95 10.24
C VAL A 85 -6.96 -7.99 9.63
N THR A 86 -6.15 -8.45 8.67
CA THR A 86 -5.18 -7.59 7.98
C THR A 86 -5.89 -6.48 7.20
N SER A 87 -6.91 -6.83 6.41
CA SER A 87 -7.72 -5.86 5.68
C SER A 87 -8.37 -4.83 6.61
N TRP A 88 -8.94 -5.29 7.73
CA TRP A 88 -9.56 -4.43 8.73
C TRP A 88 -8.54 -3.50 9.41
N ALA A 89 -7.40 -4.03 9.84
CA ALA A 89 -6.35 -3.24 10.49
C ALA A 89 -5.80 -2.17 9.55
N MET A 90 -5.54 -2.52 8.29
CA MET A 90 -5.07 -1.57 7.28
C MET A 90 -6.08 -0.47 7.00
N GLU A 91 -7.37 -0.80 6.95
CA GLU A 91 -8.41 0.21 6.81
C GLU A 91 -8.49 1.14 8.02
N ARG A 92 -8.36 0.62 9.24
CA ARG A 92 -8.36 1.47 10.45
C ARG A 92 -7.13 2.38 10.56
N ILE A 93 -5.98 1.94 10.06
CA ILE A 93 -4.73 2.71 10.13
C ILE A 93 -4.63 3.71 8.98
N PHE A 94 -5.05 3.32 7.78
CA PHE A 94 -4.80 4.09 6.56
C PHE A 94 -6.06 4.60 5.85
N HIS A 95 -7.25 4.26 6.35
CA HIS A 95 -8.55 4.59 5.74
C HIS A 95 -8.69 4.12 4.29
N ALA A 96 -8.01 3.03 3.95
CA ALA A 96 -8.03 2.41 2.64
C ALA A 96 -7.96 0.88 2.77
N ARG A 97 -8.50 0.18 1.78
CA ARG A 97 -8.41 -1.27 1.60
C ARG A 97 -7.61 -1.57 0.35
N TRP A 98 -6.71 -2.55 0.42
CA TRP A 98 -5.74 -2.85 -0.63
C TRP A 98 -6.31 -3.76 -1.71
N TRP A 99 -7.33 -4.52 -1.34
CA TRP A 99 -8.12 -5.38 -2.19
C TRP A 99 -9.60 -5.24 -1.81
N ASP A 100 -10.46 -5.60 -2.76
CA ASP A 100 -11.91 -5.61 -2.60
C ASP A 100 -12.50 -6.80 -3.36
N TYR A 101 -13.17 -7.69 -2.60
CA TYR A 101 -13.86 -8.88 -3.10
C TYR A 101 -15.38 -8.72 -3.10
N SER A 102 -15.93 -7.50 -3.01
CA SER A 102 -17.38 -7.26 -3.00
C SER A 102 -18.11 -7.85 -4.21
N HIS A 103 -17.41 -8.04 -5.33
CA HIS A 103 -17.94 -8.64 -6.56
C HIS A 103 -17.93 -10.18 -6.57
N PHE A 104 -17.35 -10.83 -5.57
CA PHE A 104 -17.32 -12.30 -5.46
C PHE A 104 -18.47 -12.81 -4.61
N ARG A 105 -18.98 -14.01 -4.95
CA ARG A 105 -20.01 -14.67 -4.14
C ARG A 105 -19.45 -15.13 -2.80
N PHE A 106 -20.31 -15.12 -1.77
CA PHE A 106 -19.95 -15.47 -0.39
C PHE A 106 -18.77 -14.64 0.14
N ASN A 107 -18.73 -13.35 -0.21
CA ASN A 107 -17.78 -12.42 0.38
C ASN A 107 -18.27 -11.93 1.76
N ILE A 108 -17.35 -11.55 2.62
CA ILE A 108 -17.65 -10.92 3.91
C ILE A 108 -17.05 -9.50 3.89
N ASN A 109 -17.93 -8.49 3.81
CA ASN A 109 -17.58 -7.05 3.73
C ASN A 109 -16.55 -6.73 2.63
N GLY A 110 -16.50 -7.53 1.56
CA GLY A 110 -15.49 -7.43 0.51
C GLY A 110 -14.04 -7.71 0.95
N ARG A 111 -13.79 -8.24 2.15
CA ARG A 111 -12.43 -8.47 2.67
C ARG A 111 -11.88 -9.85 2.38
N VAL A 112 -12.76 -10.85 2.39
CA VAL A 112 -12.49 -12.26 2.11
C VAL A 112 -13.62 -12.82 1.26
N CYS A 113 -13.37 -13.91 0.54
CA CYS A 113 -14.39 -14.62 -0.22
C CYS A 113 -14.16 -16.13 -0.22
N LEU A 114 -15.20 -16.91 -0.54
CA LEU A 114 -15.13 -18.37 -0.52
C LEU A 114 -14.07 -18.94 -1.48
N ILE A 115 -13.90 -18.36 -2.66
CA ILE A 115 -12.88 -18.80 -3.61
C ILE A 115 -11.48 -18.61 -3.03
N GLY A 116 -11.23 -17.48 -2.37
CA GLY A 116 -9.98 -17.22 -1.66
C GLY A 116 -9.75 -18.25 -0.55
N ALA A 117 -10.77 -18.50 0.28
CA ALA A 117 -10.70 -19.50 1.35
C ALA A 117 -10.33 -20.90 0.83
N ILE A 118 -10.93 -21.34 -0.28
CA ILE A 118 -10.62 -22.64 -0.90
C ILE A 118 -9.17 -22.67 -1.40
N VAL A 119 -8.73 -21.65 -2.15
CA VAL A 119 -7.36 -21.58 -2.68
C VAL A 119 -6.33 -21.59 -1.53
N PHE A 120 -6.56 -20.81 -0.49
CA PHE A 120 -5.65 -20.76 0.65
C PHE A 120 -5.69 -22.01 1.52
N GLY A 121 -6.84 -22.71 1.60
CA GLY A 121 -6.92 -24.03 2.23
C GLY A 121 -6.04 -25.05 1.51
N VAL A 122 -6.07 -25.08 0.19
CA VAL A 122 -5.17 -25.95 -0.62
C VAL A 122 -3.71 -25.52 -0.44
N PHE A 123 -3.41 -24.22 -0.47
CA PHE A 123 -2.05 -23.73 -0.22
C PHE A 123 -1.54 -24.08 1.18
N GLY A 124 -2.39 -24.10 2.21
CA GLY A 124 -2.01 -24.55 3.54
C GLY A 124 -1.45 -25.98 3.54
N ILE A 125 -2.12 -26.90 2.83
CA ILE A 125 -1.65 -28.29 2.65
C ILE A 125 -0.35 -28.31 1.85
N ILE A 126 -0.31 -27.66 0.69
CA ILE A 126 0.87 -27.63 -0.18
C ILE A 126 2.08 -27.06 0.56
N ILE A 127 1.89 -26.02 1.36
CA ILE A 127 2.98 -25.42 2.14
C ILE A 127 3.58 -26.47 3.05
N VAL A 128 2.75 -27.14 3.83
CA VAL A 128 3.15 -28.01 4.94
C VAL A 128 3.66 -29.37 4.46
N ASP A 129 3.03 -29.97 3.45
CA ASP A 129 3.36 -31.31 2.99
C ASP A 129 4.38 -31.33 1.85
N VAL A 130 4.42 -30.26 1.03
CA VAL A 130 5.27 -30.21 -0.15
C VAL A 130 6.41 -29.23 0.06
N THR A 131 6.13 -27.94 0.26
CA THR A 131 7.20 -26.93 0.16
C THR A 131 8.09 -26.86 1.40
N GLN A 132 7.51 -26.95 2.59
CA GLN A 132 8.20 -26.74 3.86
C GLN A 132 9.32 -27.77 4.09
N PRO A 133 9.17 -29.08 3.78
CA PRO A 133 10.28 -30.03 3.87
C PRO A 133 11.52 -29.62 3.05
N TRP A 134 11.34 -29.05 1.86
CA TRP A 134 12.46 -28.55 1.05
C TRP A 134 13.09 -27.29 1.64
N VAL A 135 12.24 -26.37 2.12
CA VAL A 135 12.70 -25.14 2.77
C VAL A 135 13.49 -25.47 4.04
N GLU A 136 12.99 -26.37 4.88
CA GLU A 136 13.69 -26.89 6.06
C GLU A 136 15.04 -27.47 5.69
N HIS A 137 15.07 -28.39 4.72
CA HIS A 137 16.30 -29.00 4.22
C HIS A 137 17.35 -27.96 3.80
N TRP A 138 16.97 -26.97 3.00
CA TRP A 138 17.89 -25.90 2.59
C TRP A 138 18.32 -25.02 3.76
N THR A 139 17.43 -24.70 4.69
CA THR A 139 17.79 -23.92 5.87
C THR A 139 18.74 -24.66 6.82
N ASP A 140 18.64 -25.99 6.89
CA ASP A 140 19.53 -26.84 7.69
C ASP A 140 20.94 -26.97 7.10
N MET A 141 21.10 -26.72 5.80
CA MET A 141 22.41 -26.67 5.16
C MET A 141 23.21 -25.40 5.50
N ILE A 142 22.59 -24.39 6.11
CA ILE A 142 23.24 -23.11 6.42
C ILE A 142 24.01 -23.24 7.75
N PRO A 143 25.32 -22.96 7.79
CA PRO A 143 26.08 -22.95 9.04
C PRO A 143 25.49 -21.96 10.05
N THR A 144 25.44 -22.34 11.33
CA THR A 144 24.76 -21.59 12.40
C THR A 144 25.16 -20.11 12.45
N THR A 145 26.46 -19.79 12.36
CA THR A 145 26.93 -18.40 12.35
C THR A 145 26.41 -17.60 11.16
N ALA A 146 26.44 -18.20 9.96
CA ALA A 146 25.92 -17.57 8.75
C ALA A 146 24.40 -17.37 8.83
N PHE A 147 23.69 -18.33 9.42
CA PHE A 147 22.26 -18.27 9.64
C PHE A 147 21.86 -17.08 10.55
N HIS A 148 22.51 -16.90 11.71
CA HIS A 148 22.22 -15.77 12.60
C HIS A 148 22.52 -14.42 11.94
N ILE A 149 23.62 -14.31 11.18
CA ILE A 149 23.96 -13.09 10.43
C ILE A 149 22.88 -12.79 9.38
N LEU A 150 22.49 -13.80 8.59
CA LEU A 150 21.48 -13.66 7.55
C LEU A 150 20.15 -13.18 8.14
N VAL A 151 19.67 -13.83 9.20
CA VAL A 151 18.42 -13.46 9.89
C VAL A 151 18.50 -12.05 10.44
N SER A 152 19.62 -11.67 11.07
CA SER A 152 19.80 -10.33 11.63
C SER A 152 19.77 -9.23 10.56
N VAL A 153 20.47 -9.45 9.43
CA VAL A 153 20.49 -8.52 8.30
C VAL A 153 19.10 -8.38 7.69
N LEU A 154 18.41 -9.50 7.43
CA LEU A 154 17.06 -9.49 6.89
C LEU A 154 16.07 -8.83 7.84
N PHE A 155 16.20 -9.05 9.16
CA PHE A 155 15.36 -8.40 10.16
C PHE A 155 15.50 -6.88 10.12
N VAL A 156 16.74 -6.36 10.14
CA VAL A 156 17.00 -4.91 10.07
C VAL A 156 16.49 -4.33 8.75
N ALA A 157 16.69 -5.03 7.62
CA ALA A 157 16.22 -4.59 6.32
C ALA A 157 14.69 -4.52 6.24
N CYS A 158 14.00 -5.60 6.64
CA CYS A 158 12.54 -5.68 6.66
C CYS A 158 11.92 -4.65 7.60
N LEU A 159 12.51 -4.46 8.78
CA LEU A 159 12.04 -3.48 9.77
C LEU A 159 12.20 -2.05 9.23
N SER A 160 13.36 -1.73 8.64
CA SER A 160 13.62 -0.41 8.05
C SER A 160 12.63 -0.11 6.93
N ASP A 161 12.40 -1.08 6.03
CA ASP A 161 11.45 -0.94 4.93
C ASP A 161 10.00 -0.79 5.43
N PHE A 162 9.60 -1.57 6.43
CA PHE A 162 8.30 -1.44 7.07
C PHE A 162 8.09 -0.02 7.64
N ILE A 163 9.08 0.51 8.38
CA ILE A 163 9.01 1.87 8.92
C ILE A 163 8.88 2.91 7.80
N VAL A 164 9.72 2.83 6.76
CA VAL A 164 9.67 3.75 5.62
C VAL A 164 8.33 3.69 4.90
N THR A 165 7.80 2.49 4.70
CA THR A 165 6.50 2.25 4.05
C THR A 165 5.36 2.86 4.87
N VAL A 166 5.29 2.54 6.17
CA VAL A 166 4.21 3.00 7.05
C VAL A 166 4.26 4.52 7.22
N VAL A 167 5.44 5.10 7.50
CA VAL A 167 5.59 6.55 7.66
C VAL A 167 5.28 7.26 6.34
N GLY A 168 5.78 6.75 5.21
CA GLY A 168 5.55 7.32 3.89
C GLY A 168 4.07 7.33 3.47
N PHE A 169 3.29 6.35 3.94
CA PHE A 169 1.87 6.22 3.63
C PHE A 169 0.93 6.84 4.68
N SER A 170 1.37 7.04 5.92
CA SER A 170 0.54 7.55 7.04
C SER A 170 -0.25 8.84 6.75
N GLY A 171 0.30 9.75 5.93
CA GLY A 171 -0.36 11.01 5.55
C GLY A 171 -1.31 10.91 4.36
N PHE A 172 -1.60 9.72 3.84
CA PHE A 172 -2.34 9.54 2.60
C PHE A 172 -3.79 10.00 2.68
N HIS A 173 -4.53 9.57 3.71
CA HIS A 173 -5.93 9.95 3.89
C HIS A 173 -6.11 11.48 3.98
N ARG A 174 -5.28 12.18 4.76
CA ARG A 174 -5.33 13.64 4.86
C ARG A 174 -5.12 14.33 3.51
N ARG A 175 -4.19 13.83 2.69
CA ARG A 175 -3.98 14.36 1.33
C ARG A 175 -5.18 14.12 0.43
N LEU A 176 -5.85 12.96 0.55
CA LEU A 176 -7.08 12.71 -0.21
C LEU A 176 -8.20 13.66 0.20
N ALA A 177 -8.37 13.94 1.50
CA ALA A 177 -9.33 14.91 2.00
C ALA A 177 -9.05 16.33 1.45
N GLU A 178 -7.78 16.75 1.44
CA GLU A 178 -7.35 18.03 0.85
C GLU A 178 -7.68 18.09 -0.65
N PHE A 179 -7.38 17.02 -1.39
CA PHE A 179 -7.66 16.92 -2.82
C PHE A 179 -9.16 16.96 -3.10
N ALA A 180 -9.98 16.27 -2.30
CA ALA A 180 -11.43 16.30 -2.41
C ALA A 180 -11.96 17.73 -2.23
N ARG A 181 -11.52 18.45 -1.19
CA ARG A 181 -11.91 19.85 -0.95
C ARG A 181 -11.50 20.80 -2.08
N VAL A 182 -10.33 20.59 -2.70
CA VAL A 182 -9.90 21.40 -3.86
C VAL A 182 -10.79 21.11 -5.06
N LEU A 183 -11.18 19.86 -5.28
CA LEU A 183 -12.07 19.46 -6.37
C LEU A 183 -13.50 19.95 -6.17
N GLU A 184 -14.02 19.92 -4.94
CA GLU A 184 -15.33 20.44 -4.57
C GLU A 184 -15.41 21.95 -4.75
N ARG A 185 -14.44 22.71 -4.20
CA ARG A 185 -14.37 24.17 -4.41
C ARG A 185 -14.27 24.54 -5.88
N GLY A 186 -13.51 23.77 -6.66
CA GLY A 186 -13.45 23.94 -8.11
C GLY A 186 -14.79 23.67 -8.80
N ARG A 187 -15.61 22.76 -8.28
CA ARG A 187 -16.94 22.43 -8.81
C ARG A 187 -18.01 23.44 -8.43
N GLU A 188 -18.03 23.91 -7.19
CA GLU A 188 -18.98 24.93 -6.72
C GLU A 188 -18.80 26.23 -7.50
N ARG A 189 -17.56 26.69 -7.68
CA ARG A 189 -17.27 27.87 -8.52
C ARG A 189 -17.73 27.68 -9.97
N MET A 190 -17.66 26.46 -10.53
CA MET A 190 -18.21 26.18 -11.87
C MET A 190 -19.76 26.23 -11.92
N ALA A 191 -20.44 25.86 -10.83
CA ALA A 191 -21.90 25.87 -10.75
C ALA A 191 -22.47 27.29 -10.62
N ASP A 192 -21.71 28.20 -9.98
CA ASP A 192 -22.07 29.62 -9.81
C ASP A 192 -21.89 30.47 -11.10
N GLY A 193 -21.73 29.82 -12.25
CA GLY A 193 -21.60 30.51 -13.54
C GLY A 193 -20.24 31.17 -13.77
N VAL A 194 -19.26 30.94 -12.88
CA VAL A 194 -17.86 31.31 -13.15
C VAL A 194 -17.32 30.30 -14.16
N ASN A 195 -16.91 30.80 -15.32
CA ASN A 195 -16.38 29.96 -16.40
C ASN A 195 -15.33 28.99 -15.86
N LEU A 196 -15.33 27.76 -16.41
CA LEU A 196 -14.25 26.77 -16.25
C LEU A 196 -12.84 27.36 -16.42
N LEU A 197 -12.78 28.53 -17.08
CA LEU A 197 -11.62 29.39 -17.30
C LEU A 197 -10.98 30.00 -16.02
N ASP A 198 -11.70 30.11 -14.89
CA ASP A 198 -11.21 30.80 -13.68
C ASP A 198 -11.23 29.96 -12.38
N GLY A 199 -11.72 28.71 -12.43
CA GLY A 199 -12.24 28.00 -11.24
C GLY A 199 -11.26 27.40 -10.22
N VAL A 200 -9.95 27.33 -10.50
CA VAL A 200 -8.94 26.90 -9.51
C VAL A 200 -7.68 27.74 -9.70
N SER A 201 -7.47 28.74 -8.85
CA SER A 201 -6.32 29.62 -8.98
C SER A 201 -5.04 28.91 -8.51
N LEU A 202 -3.89 29.34 -9.04
CA LEU A 202 -2.58 28.92 -8.52
C LEU A 202 -2.43 29.28 -7.03
N LEU A 203 -3.13 30.33 -6.57
CA LEU A 203 -3.19 30.73 -5.16
C LEU A 203 -3.93 29.69 -4.32
N ASP A 204 -5.04 29.12 -4.78
CA ASP A 204 -5.79 28.11 -3.99
C ASP A 204 -4.99 26.80 -3.82
N VAL A 205 -4.24 26.40 -4.85
CA VAL A 205 -3.36 25.22 -4.80
C VAL A 205 -2.09 25.53 -3.99
N SER A 206 -1.56 26.75 -4.12
CA SER A 206 -0.43 27.24 -3.32
C SER A 206 -0.81 27.30 -1.85
N GLU A 207 -1.96 27.88 -1.48
CA GLU A 207 -2.47 27.96 -0.12
C GLU A 207 -2.72 26.58 0.47
N ALA A 208 -3.32 25.65 -0.27
CA ALA A 208 -3.49 24.27 0.19
C ALA A 208 -2.14 23.57 0.42
N LEU A 209 -1.15 23.80 -0.45
CA LEU A 209 0.23 23.31 -0.27
C LEU A 209 0.96 24.02 0.87
N GLN A 210 0.68 25.31 1.10
CA GLN A 210 1.24 26.14 2.17
C GLN A 210 0.72 25.67 3.53
N GLN A 211 -0.59 25.44 3.63
CA GLN A 211 -1.23 24.92 4.82
C GLN A 211 -0.73 23.51 5.16
N TYR A 212 -0.42 22.70 4.14
CA TYR A 212 0.26 21.40 4.31
C TYR A 212 1.70 21.57 4.80
N THR A 213 2.46 22.53 4.25
CA THR A 213 3.84 22.81 4.69
C THR A 213 3.88 23.38 6.10
N ASP A 214 2.92 24.20 6.50
CA ASP A 214 2.78 24.73 7.86
C ASP A 214 2.33 23.64 8.85
N ALA A 215 1.39 22.78 8.47
CA ALA A 215 0.97 21.64 9.28
C ALA A 215 2.03 20.52 9.36
N ALA A 216 2.94 20.43 8.39
CA ALA A 216 4.10 19.54 8.40
C ALA A 216 5.30 20.16 9.15
N ALA A 217 5.48 21.48 9.06
CA ALA A 217 6.51 22.25 9.77
C ALA A 217 6.31 22.23 11.30
N GLY A 218 5.08 22.02 11.77
CA GLY A 218 4.77 21.82 13.19
C GLY A 218 5.41 20.56 13.82
N ARG A 219 6.09 19.70 13.05
CA ARG A 219 6.70 18.45 13.57
C ARG A 219 8.19 18.24 13.27
N LEU A 220 8.87 19.16 12.58
CA LEU A 220 10.30 18.97 12.25
C LEU A 220 11.07 20.30 12.32
N GLN A 221 11.54 20.64 13.51
CA GLN A 221 12.21 21.91 13.83
C GLN A 221 13.64 22.01 13.26
N THR A 222 14.20 20.93 12.70
CA THR A 222 15.63 20.83 12.38
C THR A 222 16.02 21.14 10.94
N TYR A 223 15.06 21.31 10.00
CA TYR A 223 15.35 21.58 8.57
C TYR A 223 14.98 23.01 8.11
N ARG A 224 14.55 23.86 9.05
CA ARG A 224 13.82 25.12 8.80
C ARG A 224 14.66 26.23 8.18
N ASP A 225 15.97 26.24 8.41
CA ASP A 225 16.78 27.45 8.14
C ASP A 225 17.32 27.52 6.70
N ALA A 226 17.39 26.39 5.98
CA ALA A 226 17.86 26.36 4.60
C ALA A 226 16.75 26.64 3.56
N ALA A 227 15.48 26.33 3.88
CA ALA A 227 14.37 26.42 2.93
C ALA A 227 13.70 27.80 2.91
N THR A 228 13.60 28.46 4.08
CA THR A 228 12.83 29.70 4.26
C THR A 228 13.44 30.89 3.50
N GLY A 229 14.77 30.95 3.41
CA GLY A 229 15.48 32.03 2.70
C GLY A 229 15.32 32.02 1.18
N LYS A 230 15.07 30.84 0.57
CA LYS A 230 14.96 30.69 -0.88
C LYS A 230 13.55 30.99 -1.41
N VAL A 231 12.53 30.64 -0.61
CA VAL A 231 11.11 30.88 -0.94
C VAL A 231 10.76 32.36 -0.78
N ARG A 232 11.27 33.04 0.26
CA ARG A 232 10.99 34.48 0.48
C ARG A 232 11.55 35.36 -0.64
N ARG A 233 12.78 35.10 -1.08
CA ARG A 233 13.42 35.83 -2.19
C ARG A 233 12.75 35.59 -3.54
N LEU A 234 12.12 34.42 -3.72
CA LEU A 234 11.36 34.12 -4.94
C LEU A 234 10.01 34.85 -4.94
N SER A 235 9.37 35.00 -3.77
CA SER A 235 8.10 35.72 -3.61
C SER A 235 8.24 37.24 -3.83
N GLU A 236 9.30 37.85 -3.28
CA GLU A 236 9.54 39.30 -3.39
C GLU A 236 9.82 39.72 -4.85
N ASN A 237 10.62 38.94 -5.60
CA ASN A 237 10.91 39.23 -7.01
C ASN A 237 9.72 39.03 -7.97
N LEU A 238 8.69 38.28 -7.58
CA LEU A 238 7.52 37.99 -8.43
C LEU A 238 6.39 39.03 -8.30
N THR A 239 6.41 39.86 -7.26
CA THR A 239 5.28 40.75 -6.93
C THR A 239 5.43 42.13 -7.58
N GLU A 240 6.64 42.53 -7.96
CA GLU A 240 6.93 43.91 -8.38
C GLU A 240 6.63 44.24 -9.85
N ASN A 241 6.29 43.26 -10.71
CA ASN A 241 6.15 43.50 -12.16
C ASN A 241 5.00 42.75 -12.88
N MET A 242 3.96 42.27 -12.20
CA MET A 242 2.87 41.57 -12.90
C MET A 242 1.74 42.54 -13.34
N PRO A 243 1.42 42.60 -14.65
CA PRO A 243 0.18 43.21 -15.12
C PRO A 243 -1.02 42.43 -14.55
N LYS A 244 -2.15 43.14 -14.34
CA LYS A 244 -3.43 42.53 -13.92
C LYS A 244 -3.70 41.28 -14.76
N PRO A 245 -3.84 40.09 -14.16
CA PRO A 245 -3.89 38.86 -14.93
C PRO A 245 -5.26 38.71 -15.59
N SER A 246 -5.28 38.65 -16.92
CA SER A 246 -6.26 37.82 -17.63
C SER A 246 -5.89 36.36 -17.34
N VAL A 247 -6.71 35.69 -16.53
CA VAL A 247 -6.40 34.39 -15.94
C VAL A 247 -6.72 33.26 -16.94
N PRO A 248 -5.77 32.39 -17.30
CA PRO A 248 -6.06 31.21 -18.11
C PRO A 248 -6.43 30.00 -17.23
N SER A 249 -7.52 29.31 -17.54
CA SER A 249 -7.89 28.08 -16.80
C SER A 249 -6.93 26.95 -16.95
N VAL A 250 -6.98 26.13 -15.91
CA VAL A 250 -6.53 24.76 -15.93
C VAL A 250 -7.75 23.83 -16.04
N PRO A 251 -7.96 23.13 -17.17
CA PRO A 251 -8.99 22.09 -17.29
C PRO A 251 -8.89 21.06 -16.15
N VAL A 252 -10.02 20.53 -15.67
CA VAL A 252 -10.09 19.50 -14.60
C VAL A 252 -9.15 18.32 -14.88
N ALA A 253 -8.99 17.95 -16.15
CA ALA A 253 -8.02 16.96 -16.57
C ALA A 253 -6.58 17.32 -16.15
N LYS A 254 -6.13 18.56 -16.31
CA LYS A 254 -4.79 19.02 -15.88
C LYS A 254 -4.65 19.05 -14.34
N LEU A 255 -5.73 19.29 -13.60
CA LEU A 255 -5.74 19.35 -12.12
C LEU A 255 -5.31 18.01 -11.48
N TYR A 256 -5.88 16.87 -11.92
CA TYR A 256 -5.44 15.54 -11.44
C TYR A 256 -3.93 15.29 -11.66
N GLY A 257 -3.32 15.95 -12.66
CA GLY A 257 -1.88 15.83 -12.90
C GLY A 257 -1.05 16.55 -11.83
N LYS A 258 -1.53 17.73 -11.41
CA LYS A 258 -0.93 18.48 -10.29
C LYS A 258 -1.13 17.75 -8.96
N LEU A 259 -2.32 17.20 -8.72
CA LEU A 259 -2.61 16.41 -7.50
C LEU A 259 -1.70 15.17 -7.41
N LEU A 260 -1.54 14.43 -8.51
CA LEU A 260 -0.55 13.35 -8.58
C LEU A 260 0.86 13.87 -8.29
N GLY A 261 1.21 15.04 -8.83
CA GLY A 261 2.45 15.77 -8.56
C GLY A 261 2.73 16.04 -7.07
N ALA A 262 1.68 16.23 -6.27
CA ALA A 262 1.78 16.50 -4.82
C ALA A 262 1.89 15.22 -3.97
N LEU A 263 1.58 14.05 -4.51
CA LEU A 263 1.81 12.78 -3.82
C LEU A 263 3.30 12.45 -3.77
N ASN A 264 3.75 11.94 -2.62
CA ASN A 264 5.12 11.45 -2.47
C ASN A 264 5.32 10.12 -3.24
N PHE A 265 6.57 9.67 -3.32
CA PHE A 265 6.92 8.43 -4.02
C PHE A 265 6.15 7.21 -3.47
N GLN A 266 6.08 7.06 -2.14
CA GLN A 266 5.40 5.93 -1.49
C GLN A 266 3.92 5.87 -1.84
N GLN A 267 3.22 6.99 -1.76
CA GLN A 267 1.78 7.07 -2.06
C GLN A 267 1.49 6.76 -3.53
N ARG A 268 2.31 7.27 -4.46
CA ARG A 268 2.18 6.93 -5.89
C ARG A 268 2.43 5.45 -6.15
N ARG A 269 3.47 4.89 -5.54
CA ARG A 269 3.79 3.46 -5.63
C ARG A 269 2.59 2.63 -5.18
N MET A 270 2.07 2.90 -3.98
CA MET A 270 0.94 2.18 -3.42
C MET A 270 -0.31 2.26 -4.32
N LEU A 271 -0.63 3.42 -4.88
CA LEU A 271 -1.71 3.55 -5.87
C LEU A 271 -1.49 2.69 -7.14
N SER A 272 -0.25 2.58 -7.60
CA SER A 272 0.11 1.79 -8.78
C SER A 272 0.13 0.27 -8.51
N SER A 273 0.54 -0.11 -7.31
CA SER A 273 0.71 -1.47 -6.80
C SER A 273 -0.62 -2.12 -6.44
N PHE A 274 -1.63 -1.33 -6.07
CA PHE A 274 -2.94 -1.83 -5.66
C PHE A 274 -4.06 -1.34 -6.59
N PRO A 275 -4.28 -2.00 -7.76
CA PRO A 275 -5.31 -1.63 -8.73
C PRO A 275 -6.75 -1.73 -8.22
N ARG A 276 -6.97 -2.48 -7.14
CA ARG A 276 -8.26 -2.59 -6.45
C ARG A 276 -8.27 -1.87 -5.11
N MET A 277 -7.29 -0.98 -4.86
CA MET A 277 -7.32 -0.13 -3.68
C MET A 277 -8.59 0.74 -3.70
N THR A 278 -9.27 0.77 -2.56
CA THR A 278 -10.50 1.54 -2.34
C THR A 278 -10.49 2.21 -0.97
N SER A 279 -11.39 3.16 -0.76
CA SER A 279 -11.62 3.87 0.50
C SER A 279 -13.11 4.20 0.58
N ASP A 280 -13.69 4.09 1.76
CA ASP A 280 -15.13 4.35 1.94
C ASP A 280 -15.48 5.83 1.69
N GLU A 281 -14.54 6.74 1.98
CA GLU A 281 -14.73 8.19 1.79
C GLU A 281 -14.24 8.69 0.41
N TYR A 282 -13.09 8.18 -0.06
CA TYR A 282 -12.38 8.74 -1.22
C TYR A 282 -12.19 7.75 -2.37
N GLY A 283 -12.99 6.69 -2.46
CA GLY A 283 -12.85 5.62 -3.47
C GLY A 283 -12.82 6.14 -4.92
N ASP A 284 -13.73 7.05 -5.27
CA ASP A 284 -13.79 7.65 -6.62
C ASP A 284 -12.56 8.48 -6.95
N LEU A 285 -12.03 9.22 -5.97
CA LEU A 285 -10.83 10.03 -6.13
C LEU A 285 -9.60 9.14 -6.34
N ILE A 286 -9.46 8.08 -5.52
CA ILE A 286 -8.40 7.07 -5.66
C ILE A 286 -8.43 6.46 -7.07
N LYS A 287 -9.62 6.06 -7.54
CA LYS A 287 -9.81 5.48 -8.88
C LYS A 287 -9.34 6.42 -9.98
N LYS A 288 -9.75 7.69 -9.96
CA LYS A 288 -9.37 8.69 -10.97
C LYS A 288 -7.88 9.03 -10.94
N LEU A 289 -7.28 9.16 -9.76
CA LEU A 289 -5.83 9.39 -9.63
C LEU A 289 -5.04 8.22 -10.22
N ARG A 290 -5.46 6.98 -9.94
CA ARG A 290 -4.82 5.77 -10.46
C ARG A 290 -4.94 5.65 -11.98
N GLU A 291 -6.14 5.85 -12.54
CA GLU A 291 -6.35 5.81 -14.00
C GLU A 291 -5.41 6.77 -14.73
N LYS A 292 -5.18 7.95 -14.15
CA LYS A 292 -4.25 8.93 -14.71
C LYS A 292 -2.77 8.56 -14.54
N LEU A 293 -2.44 7.83 -13.49
CA LEU A 293 -1.08 7.35 -13.23
C LEU A 293 -0.69 6.21 -14.19
N VAL A 294 -1.64 5.34 -14.55
CA VAL A 294 -1.42 4.21 -15.47
C VAL A 294 -1.40 4.62 -16.95
N ARG A 295 -2.06 5.73 -17.31
CA ARG A 295 -2.09 6.26 -18.68
C ARG A 295 -0.82 7.05 -19.10
N LYS A 296 0.20 7.13 -18.25
CA LYS A 296 1.50 7.73 -18.56
C LYS A 296 2.47 6.65 -19.01
#